data_AF-A0A5M8NTM8-F1
#
_entry.id   AF-A0A5M8NTM8-F1
#
_cell.length_a   1.000
_cell.length_b   1.000
_cell.length_c   1.000
_cell.angle_alpha   90.00
_cell.angle_beta   90.00
_cell.angle_gamma   90.00
#
_symmetry.space_group_name_H-M   'P 1'
#
loop_
_entity.id
_entity.type
_entity.pdbx_description
1 polymer ?
#
loop_
_entity_poly.entity_id
_entity_poly.type
_entity_poly.pdbx_seq_one_letter_code
_entity_poly.pdbx_strand_id
1 'polypeptide(L)'
;MDRRDFLRAVAVTGAAISIQRVDAMDILTQHLHTADDKVDLVAIMGGEPEAMFRSGIEKLGGIKQFVKPGQKVVVKPNIGWDKVPELAGNANPKLVSEIVKQCFAAGAKEVKVFDHTC
;
A
#
# COMPACT_ATOMS: atom_id res chain seq x y z
N MET A 1 51.32 2.06 10.85
CA MET A 1 50.57 0.81 10.62
C MET A 1 50.38 0.68 9.12
N ASP A 2 50.88 -0.41 8.51
CA ASP A 2 50.77 -0.58 7.07
C ASP A 2 49.36 -1.04 6.67
N ARG A 3 48.92 -0.65 5.46
CA ARG A 3 47.59 -0.99 4.92
C ARG A 3 47.26 -2.48 4.98
N ARG A 4 48.29 -3.34 4.87
CA ARG A 4 48.14 -4.79 4.90
C ARG A 4 47.84 -5.30 6.31
N ASP A 5 48.41 -4.66 7.32
CA ASP A 5 48.19 -5.01 8.73
C ASP A 5 46.81 -4.55 9.19
N PHE A 6 46.36 -3.38 8.72
CA PHE A 6 45.01 -2.90 8.96
C PHE A 6 43.95 -3.84 8.38
N LEU A 7 44.09 -4.25 7.11
CA LEU A 7 43.13 -5.15 6.46
C LEU A 7 43.11 -6.54 7.11
N ARG A 8 44.25 -7.06 7.55
CA ARG A 8 44.33 -8.32 8.31
C ARG A 8 43.66 -8.20 9.67
N ALA A 9 43.88 -7.09 10.38
CA ALA A 9 43.26 -6.85 11.68
C ALA A 9 41.73 -6.76 11.56
N VAL A 10 41.21 -6.07 10.55
CA VAL A 10 39.76 -5.99 10.27
C VAL A 10 39.18 -7.36 9.94
N ALA A 11 39.84 -8.15 9.08
CA ALA A 11 39.36 -9.47 8.70
C ALA A 11 39.34 -10.47 9.89
N VAL A 12 40.39 -10.48 10.71
CA VAL A 12 40.48 -11.38 11.87
C VAL A 12 39.49 -10.97 12.97
N THR A 13 39.36 -9.66 13.24
CA THR A 13 38.40 -9.16 14.23
C THR A 13 36.96 -9.40 13.77
N GLY A 14 36.67 -9.21 12.48
CA GLY A 14 35.35 -9.50 11.90
C GLY A 14 34.97 -10.98 11.98
N ALA A 15 35.92 -11.88 11.73
CA ALA A 15 35.71 -13.33 11.83
C ALA A 15 35.54 -13.83 13.28
N ALA A 16 36.22 -13.23 14.25
CA ALA A 16 36.06 -13.57 15.66
C ALA A 16 34.68 -13.15 16.19
N ILE A 17 34.17 -11.99 15.75
CA ILE A 17 32.86 -11.48 16.13
C ILE A 17 31.71 -12.32 15.56
N SER A 18 31.87 -12.92 14.38
CA SER A 18 30.83 -13.77 13.77
C SER A 18 30.69 -15.13 14.45
N ILE A 19 31.74 -15.66 15.10
CA ILE A 19 31.67 -16.94 15.82
C ILE A 19 30.92 -16.80 17.17
N GLN A 20 31.05 -15.65 17.84
CA GLN A 20 30.37 -15.41 19.13
C GLN A 20 28.90 -14.94 19.00
N ARG A 21 28.39 -14.74 17.78
CA ARG A 21 27.11 -14.06 17.54
C ARG A 21 25.93 -14.95 17.15
N VAL A 22 26.02 -16.28 17.23
CA VAL A 22 24.89 -17.15 16.85
C VAL A 22 23.68 -16.92 17.78
N ASP A 23 23.88 -16.89 19.10
CA ASP A 23 22.78 -16.66 20.06
C ASP A 23 22.32 -15.20 20.14
N ALA A 24 23.25 -14.24 20.04
CA ALA A 24 22.93 -12.81 20.11
C ALA A 24 22.25 -12.29 18.82
N MET A 25 22.52 -12.92 17.67
CA MET A 25 21.77 -12.65 16.44
C MET A 25 20.35 -13.19 16.53
N ASP A 26 20.09 -14.31 17.19
CA ASP A 26 18.73 -14.85 17.34
C ASP A 26 17.81 -13.90 18.14
N ILE A 27 18.34 -13.31 19.21
CA ILE A 27 17.63 -12.29 20.01
C ILE A 27 17.42 -10.98 19.22
N LEU A 28 18.40 -10.59 18.39
CA LEU A 28 18.24 -9.43 17.49
C LEU A 28 17.23 -9.72 16.35
N THR A 29 17.13 -10.99 15.93
CA THR A 29 16.20 -11.46 14.88
C THR A 29 14.77 -11.52 15.41
N GLN A 30 14.56 -11.79 16.70
CA GLN A 30 13.24 -11.70 17.34
C GLN A 30 12.71 -10.25 17.47
N HIS A 31 13.59 -9.24 17.50
CA HIS A 31 13.20 -7.83 17.49
C HIS A 31 13.06 -7.21 16.10
N LEU A 32 13.40 -7.96 15.04
CA LEU A 32 12.72 -7.84 13.76
C LEU A 32 11.35 -8.51 13.93
N HIS A 33 10.51 -7.90 14.76
CA HIS A 33 9.08 -8.14 14.71
C HIS A 33 8.71 -8.21 13.23
N THR A 34 8.08 -9.32 12.84
CA THR A 34 7.24 -9.39 11.65
C THR A 34 6.48 -8.07 11.60
N ALA A 35 6.97 -7.12 10.80
CA ALA A 35 6.17 -5.99 10.40
C ALA A 35 4.94 -6.67 9.83
N ASP A 36 3.80 -6.45 10.47
CA ASP A 36 2.52 -6.89 9.94
C ASP A 36 2.58 -6.51 8.45
N ASP A 37 2.43 -7.47 7.51
CA ASP A 37 2.61 -7.26 6.06
C ASP A 37 1.58 -6.26 5.46
N LYS A 38 0.95 -5.49 6.34
CA LYS A 38 -0.06 -4.49 6.11
C LYS A 38 0.59 -3.23 5.58
N VAL A 39 0.34 -3.00 4.30
CA VAL A 39 0.74 -1.77 3.61
C VAL A 39 -0.27 -0.67 3.94
N ASP A 40 0.20 0.44 4.54
CA ASP A 40 -0.66 1.58 4.88
C ASP A 40 -0.92 2.52 3.69
N LEU A 41 -0.02 2.55 2.70
CA LEU A 41 -0.10 3.44 1.55
C LEU A 41 0.44 2.77 0.28
N VAL A 42 -0.31 2.92 -0.82
CA VAL A 42 0.09 2.45 -2.15
C VAL A 42 0.03 3.60 -3.14
N ALA A 43 1.13 3.81 -3.90
CA ALA A 43 1.19 4.77 -5.00
C ALA A 43 1.40 4.02 -6.32
N ILE A 44 0.51 4.24 -7.29
CA ILE A 44 0.56 3.67 -8.65
C ILE A 44 0.54 4.82 -9.65
N MET A 45 1.36 4.74 -10.69
CA MET A 45 1.48 5.78 -11.72
C MET A 45 1.49 5.16 -13.12
N GLY A 46 1.11 5.97 -14.13
CA GLY A 46 1.35 5.66 -15.54
C GLY A 46 0.32 4.75 -16.22
N GLY A 47 -0.95 4.76 -15.81
CA GLY A 47 -2.01 3.98 -16.45
C GLY A 47 -3.38 4.66 -16.44
N GLU A 48 -4.38 3.98 -17.02
CA GLU A 48 -5.77 4.43 -16.97
C GLU A 48 -6.35 4.30 -15.54
N PRO A 49 -7.32 5.16 -15.16
CA PRO A 49 -7.84 5.24 -13.79
C PRO A 49 -8.29 3.88 -13.20
N GLU A 50 -9.00 3.06 -13.99
CA GLU A 50 -9.49 1.77 -13.55
C GLU A 50 -8.37 0.76 -13.31
N ALA A 51 -7.36 0.75 -14.19
CA ALA A 51 -6.21 -0.15 -14.07
C ALA A 51 -5.35 0.22 -12.86
N MET A 52 -5.12 1.51 -12.64
CA MET A 52 -4.40 2.00 -11.47
C MET A 52 -5.14 1.67 -10.17
N PHE A 53 -6.47 1.88 -10.13
CA PHE A 53 -7.27 1.53 -8.96
C PHE A 53 -7.21 0.03 -8.65
N ARG A 54 -7.40 -0.85 -9.65
CA ARG A 54 -7.33 -2.31 -9.45
C ARG A 54 -5.98 -2.74 -8.87
N SER A 55 -4.89 -2.25 -9.44
CA SER A 55 -3.55 -2.55 -8.93
C SER A 55 -3.34 -2.02 -7.52
N GLY A 56 -3.81 -0.80 -7.23
CA GLY A 56 -3.69 -0.17 -5.93
C GLY A 56 -4.47 -0.92 -4.84
N ILE A 57 -5.74 -1.21 -5.08
CA ILE A 57 -6.59 -1.89 -4.09
C ILE A 57 -6.14 -3.33 -3.86
N GLU A 58 -5.62 -4.02 -4.88
CA GLU A 58 -5.04 -5.37 -4.75
C GLU A 58 -3.83 -5.36 -3.81
N LYS A 59 -2.91 -4.40 -3.97
CA LYS A 59 -1.76 -4.21 -3.07
C LYS A 59 -2.15 -3.84 -1.63
N LEU A 60 -3.35 -3.26 -1.43
CA LEU A 60 -3.93 -3.01 -0.10
C LEU A 60 -4.68 -4.24 0.47
N GLY A 61 -4.58 -5.41 -0.17
CA GLY A 61 -5.23 -6.65 0.28
C GLY A 61 -6.64 -6.85 -0.30
N GLY A 62 -7.04 -6.04 -1.27
CA GLY A 62 -8.30 -6.15 -2.02
C GLY A 62 -9.48 -5.41 -1.39
N ILE A 63 -10.51 -5.14 -2.20
CA ILE A 63 -11.68 -4.36 -1.78
C ILE A 63 -12.42 -4.98 -0.59
N LYS A 64 -12.34 -6.31 -0.42
CA LYS A 64 -12.97 -7.04 0.67
C LYS A 64 -12.36 -6.73 2.05
N GLN A 65 -11.21 -6.07 2.12
CA GLN A 65 -10.69 -5.53 3.39
C GLN A 65 -11.61 -4.43 3.93
N PHE A 66 -12.16 -3.62 3.04
CA PHE A 66 -12.95 -2.42 3.36
C PHE A 66 -14.46 -2.65 3.28
N VAL A 67 -14.92 -3.47 2.33
CA VAL A 67 -16.34 -3.72 2.07
C VAL A 67 -16.66 -5.18 2.36
N LYS A 68 -17.65 -5.41 3.22
CA LYS A 68 -18.16 -6.74 3.59
C LYS A 68 -19.56 -6.97 2.98
N PRO A 69 -19.94 -8.24 2.71
CA PRO A 69 -21.26 -8.55 2.17
C PRO A 69 -22.40 -7.98 3.00
N GLY A 70 -23.43 -7.47 2.35
CA GLY A 70 -24.62 -6.88 2.98
C GLY A 70 -24.47 -5.43 3.44
N GLN A 71 -23.26 -4.85 3.42
CA GLN A 71 -23.05 -3.46 3.82
C GLN A 71 -23.70 -2.47 2.86
N LYS A 72 -24.10 -1.32 3.40
CA LYS A 72 -24.43 -0.13 2.62
C LYS A 72 -23.21 0.77 2.57
N VAL A 73 -22.72 1.06 1.37
CA VAL A 73 -21.47 1.79 1.15
C VAL A 73 -21.78 3.17 0.59
N VAL A 74 -21.07 4.19 1.07
CA VAL A 74 -21.08 5.53 0.46
C VAL A 74 -19.73 5.75 -0.22
N VAL A 75 -19.76 6.09 -1.50
CA VAL A 75 -18.60 6.57 -2.24
C VAL A 75 -18.72 8.08 -2.33
N LYS A 76 -17.76 8.82 -1.76
CA LYS A 76 -17.72 10.28 -1.80
C LYS A 76 -16.63 10.78 -2.75
N PRO A 77 -16.93 10.93 -4.06
CA PRO A 77 -16.03 11.59 -4.98
C PRO A 77 -16.14 13.11 -4.84
N ASN A 78 -15.12 13.84 -5.31
CA ASN A 78 -15.28 15.26 -5.62
C ASN A 78 -15.96 15.37 -6.99
N ILE A 79 -17.16 15.95 -7.05
CA ILE A 79 -17.97 16.18 -8.27
C ILE A 79 -18.61 17.57 -8.26
N GLY A 80 -18.02 18.53 -7.55
CA GLY A 80 -18.61 19.85 -7.31
C GLY A 80 -18.43 20.88 -8.44
N TRP A 81 -17.63 20.59 -9.46
CA TRP A 81 -17.24 21.58 -10.47
C TRP A 81 -17.86 21.30 -11.84
N ASP A 82 -18.34 22.32 -12.54
CA ASP A 82 -18.74 22.23 -13.94
C ASP A 82 -17.51 22.19 -14.86
N LYS A 83 -16.89 21.01 -14.93
CA LYS A 83 -15.65 20.76 -15.67
C LYS A 83 -15.72 19.42 -16.39
N VAL A 84 -15.20 19.41 -17.61
CA VAL A 84 -14.99 18.18 -18.37
C VAL A 84 -13.86 17.34 -17.74
N PRO A 85 -13.87 16.00 -17.86
CA PRO A 85 -12.90 15.11 -17.22
C PRO A 85 -11.43 15.45 -17.53
N GLU A 86 -11.14 15.96 -18.73
CA GLU A 86 -9.81 16.31 -19.21
C GLU A 86 -9.17 17.46 -18.42
N LEU A 87 -10.00 18.29 -17.77
CA LEU A 87 -9.54 19.39 -16.92
C LEU A 87 -9.26 18.95 -15.47
N ALA A 88 -9.56 17.69 -15.11
CA ALA A 88 -9.27 17.11 -13.80
C ALA A 88 -9.76 17.93 -12.58
N GLY A 89 -10.83 18.70 -12.73
CA GLY A 89 -11.43 19.48 -11.62
C GLY A 89 -12.22 18.61 -10.62
N ASN A 90 -12.61 17.42 -11.03
CA ASN A 90 -13.37 16.44 -10.26
C ASN A 90 -12.64 15.09 -10.23
N ALA A 91 -13.08 14.18 -9.37
CA ALA A 91 -12.68 12.78 -9.45
C ALA A 91 -13.05 12.21 -10.83
N ASN A 92 -12.14 11.45 -11.44
CA ASN A 92 -12.38 10.90 -12.76
C ASN A 92 -13.59 9.95 -12.75
N PRO A 93 -14.58 10.09 -13.66
CA PRO A 93 -15.80 9.28 -13.65
C PRO A 93 -15.51 7.78 -13.84
N LYS A 94 -14.44 7.43 -14.58
CA LYS A 94 -14.00 6.04 -14.75
C LYS A 94 -13.55 5.42 -13.41
N LEU A 95 -12.80 6.18 -12.61
CA LEU A 95 -12.37 5.75 -11.28
C LEU A 95 -13.58 5.52 -10.36
N VAL A 96 -14.52 6.47 -10.33
CA VAL A 96 -15.74 6.35 -9.51
C VAL A 96 -16.54 5.11 -9.92
N SER A 97 -16.72 4.88 -11.22
CA SER A 97 -17.42 3.71 -11.74
C SER A 97 -16.75 2.39 -11.31
N GLU A 98 -15.42 2.31 -11.40
CA GLU A 98 -14.68 1.09 -11.01
C GLU A 98 -14.80 0.81 -9.51
N ILE A 99 -14.71 1.84 -8.66
CA ILE A 99 -14.91 1.68 -7.21
C ILE A 99 -16.30 1.12 -6.92
N VAL A 100 -17.35 1.68 -7.52
CA VAL A 100 -18.74 1.23 -7.32
C VAL A 100 -18.90 -0.23 -7.74
N LYS A 101 -18.35 -0.63 -8.90
CA LYS A 101 -18.38 -2.03 -9.37
C LYS A 101 -17.69 -2.98 -8.37
N GLN A 102 -16.53 -2.59 -7.85
CA GLN A 102 -15.78 -3.37 -6.86
C GLN A 102 -16.52 -3.49 -5.52
N CYS A 103 -17.21 -2.45 -5.07
CA CYS A 103 -18.08 -2.52 -3.89
C CYS A 103 -19.20 -3.55 -4.07
N PHE A 104 -19.90 -3.55 -5.21
CA PHE A 104 -20.93 -4.55 -5.51
C PHE A 104 -20.34 -5.95 -5.67
N ALA A 105 -19.19 -6.11 -6.33
CA ALA A 105 -18.49 -7.38 -6.43
C ALA A 105 -18.04 -7.93 -5.06
N ALA A 106 -17.80 -7.05 -4.08
CA ALA A 106 -17.54 -7.42 -2.69
C ALA A 106 -18.80 -7.84 -1.91
N GLY A 107 -19.99 -7.67 -2.50
CA GLY A 107 -21.28 -8.04 -1.91
C GLY A 107 -22.01 -6.90 -1.21
N ALA A 108 -21.68 -5.63 -1.47
CA ALA A 108 -22.43 -4.51 -0.93
C ALA A 108 -23.93 -4.62 -1.32
N LYS A 109 -24.82 -4.38 -0.34
CA LYS A 109 -26.27 -4.37 -0.56
C LYS A 109 -26.71 -3.12 -1.32
N GLU A 110 -26.04 -2.01 -1.06
CA GLU A 110 -26.38 -0.69 -1.59
C GLU A 110 -25.10 0.13 -1.70
N VAL A 111 -24.89 0.84 -2.81
CA VAL A 111 -23.78 1.78 -2.97
C VAL A 111 -24.37 3.12 -3.37
N LYS A 112 -24.15 4.15 -2.55
CA LYS A 112 -24.58 5.52 -2.82
C LYS A 112 -23.38 6.36 -3.20
N VAL A 113 -23.47 7.06 -4.31
CA VAL A 113 -22.48 8.07 -4.70
C VAL A 113 -23.03 9.43 -4.32
N PHE A 114 -22.32 10.17 -3.47
CA PHE A 114 -22.77 11.45 -2.96
C PHE A 114 -21.59 12.38 -2.73
N ASP A 115 -21.79 13.68 -2.95
CA ASP A 115 -20.80 14.71 -2.64
C ASP A 115 -21.45 15.87 -1.89
N HIS A 116 -20.65 16.53 -1.05
CA HIS A 116 -21.04 17.78 -0.40
C HIS A 116 -20.31 18.91 -1.12
N THR A 117 -21.01 19.51 -2.07
CA THR A 117 -20.47 20.59 -2.89
C THR A 117 -20.34 21.88 -2.08
N CYS A 118 -19.31 22.66 -2.38
CA CYS A 118 -19.02 23.96 -1.78
C CYS A 118 -20.01 25.06 -2.18
#